data_AF-A0A2C1D629-F1
#
_entry.id   AF-A0A2C1D629-F1
#
_cell.length_a   1.000
_cell.length_b   1.000
_cell.length_c   1.000
_cell.angle_alpha   90.00
_cell.angle_beta   90.00
_cell.angle_gamma   90.00
#
_symmetry.space_group_name_H-M   'P 1'
#
loop_
_entity.id
_entity.type
_entity.pdbx_description
1 polymer ?
#
loop_
_entity_poly.entity_id
_entity_poly.type
_entity_poly.pdbx_seq_one_letter_code
_entity_poly.pdbx_strand_id
1 'polypeptide(L)'
;MAEILNNELNRELSTNHILYGKKAVAVAKREDNDDVIYWIIELEKYAIVHLTYTKETSSEYPKTQLFTLKELEKHCKEVAEFY
;
A
#
# COMPACT_ATOMS: atom_id res chain seq x y z
N MET A 1 4.87 -14.36 -3.01
CA MET A 1 4.05 -13.20 -3.44
C MET A 1 4.43 -11.91 -2.73
N ALA A 2 4.47 -11.88 -1.40
CA ALA A 2 4.73 -10.65 -0.64
C ALA A 2 6.10 -9.99 -0.93
N GLU A 3 7.14 -10.79 -1.20
CA GLU A 3 8.48 -10.28 -1.51
C GLU A 3 8.55 -9.54 -2.86
N ILE A 4 7.81 -10.00 -3.87
CA ILE A 4 7.76 -9.37 -5.19
C ILE A 4 7.08 -8.01 -5.08
N LEU A 5 5.96 -7.95 -4.36
CA LEU A 5 5.23 -6.70 -4.10
C LEU A 5 6.08 -5.72 -3.27
N ASN A 6 6.79 -6.20 -2.24
CA ASN A 6 7.72 -5.36 -1.49
C ASN A 6 8.87 -4.83 -2.34
N ASN A 7 9.36 -5.59 -3.31
CA ASN A 7 10.40 -5.12 -4.24
C ASN A 7 9.85 -4.06 -5.20
N GLU A 8 8.66 -4.26 -5.77
CA GLU A 8 8.01 -3.26 -6.63
C GLU A 8 7.70 -1.99 -5.83
N LEU A 9 7.20 -2.14 -4.60
CA LEU A 9 7.03 -1.04 -3.67
C LEU A 9 8.35 -0.30 -3.44
N ASN A 10 9.44 -0.98 -3.09
CA ASN A 10 10.74 -0.32 -2.90
C ASN A 10 11.31 0.33 -4.17
N ARG A 11 10.93 -0.19 -5.36
CA ARG A 11 11.34 0.35 -6.65
C ARG A 11 10.59 1.63 -7.01
N GLU A 12 9.31 1.72 -6.65
CA GLU A 12 8.47 2.92 -6.84
C GLU A 12 8.59 3.91 -5.67
N LEU A 13 8.90 3.45 -4.45
CA LEU A 13 9.03 4.29 -3.27
C LEU A 13 10.19 5.29 -3.46
N SER A 14 9.83 6.57 -3.42
CA SER A 14 10.81 7.63 -3.25
C SER A 14 11.48 7.54 -1.88
N THR A 15 12.76 7.91 -1.79
CA THR A 15 13.54 7.96 -0.54
C THR A 15 12.92 8.84 0.54
N ASN A 16 12.07 9.79 0.15
CA ASN A 16 11.36 10.71 1.03
C ASN A 16 9.97 10.21 1.47
N HIS A 17 9.60 8.97 1.11
CA HIS A 17 8.28 8.42 1.37
C HIS A 17 8.18 7.81 2.78
N ILE A 18 7.01 7.91 3.42
CA ILE A 18 6.77 7.46 4.81
C ILE A 18 7.02 5.95 5.05
N LEU A 19 6.91 5.16 3.98
CA LEU A 19 7.15 3.71 3.98
C LEU A 19 8.59 3.34 3.62
N TYR A 20 9.42 4.29 3.20
CA TYR A 20 10.80 4.02 2.79
C TYR A 20 11.63 3.58 4.00
N GLY A 21 12.20 2.37 3.92
CA GLY A 21 12.96 1.77 5.02
C GLY A 21 12.11 1.22 6.18
N LYS A 22 10.78 1.22 6.08
CA LYS A 22 9.88 0.62 7.08
C LYS A 22 9.63 -0.85 6.80
N LYS A 23 9.45 -1.65 7.86
CA LYS A 23 9.03 -3.05 7.73
C LYS A 23 7.54 -3.14 7.38
N ALA A 24 7.25 -3.05 6.09
CA ALA A 24 5.95 -3.28 5.49
C ALA A 24 5.85 -4.71 4.94
N VAL A 25 4.70 -5.36 5.15
CA VAL A 25 4.40 -6.70 4.62
C VAL A 25 3.14 -6.62 3.76
N ALA A 26 3.24 -6.96 2.48
CA ALA A 26 2.05 -7.04 1.63
C ALA A 26 1.09 -8.12 2.17
N VAL A 27 -0.10 -7.71 2.59
CA VAL A 27 -1.13 -8.61 3.15
C VAL A 27 -2.20 -8.96 2.13
N ALA A 28 -2.52 -8.04 1.23
CA ALA A 28 -3.52 -8.26 0.18
C ALA A 28 -3.19 -7.38 -1.03
N LYS A 29 -3.53 -7.87 -2.21
CA LYS A 29 -3.58 -7.07 -3.44
C LYS A 29 -4.99 -7.18 -3.98
N ARG A 30 -5.54 -6.07 -4.44
CA ARG A 30 -6.81 -6.07 -5.17
C ARG A 30 -6.56 -6.58 -6.59
N GLU A 31 -7.44 -7.45 -7.09
CA GLU A 31 -7.30 -7.98 -8.46
C GLU A 31 -7.87 -7.01 -9.50
N ASP A 32 -8.96 -6.32 -9.17
CA ASP A 32 -9.60 -5.34 -10.06
C ASP A 32 -8.87 -4.00 -10.16
N ASN A 33 -7.95 -3.70 -9.24
CA ASN A 33 -7.19 -2.44 -9.23
C ASN A 33 -5.77 -2.69 -8.72
N ASP A 34 -4.83 -1.82 -9.08
CA ASP A 34 -3.44 -1.95 -8.64
C ASP A 34 -3.19 -1.48 -7.19
N ASP A 35 -4.21 -1.54 -6.34
CA ASP A 35 -4.12 -1.27 -4.92
C ASP A 35 -3.57 -2.48 -4.16
N VAL A 36 -2.55 -2.23 -3.36
CA VAL A 36 -1.91 -3.24 -2.52
C VAL A 36 -1.91 -2.77 -1.07
N ILE A 37 -2.42 -3.62 -0.19
CA ILE A 37 -2.48 -3.38 1.24
C ILE A 37 -1.20 -3.93 1.87
N TYR A 38 -0.48 -3.07 2.57
CA TYR A 38 0.70 -3.39 3.35
C TYR A 38 0.44 -3.23 4.83
N TRP A 39 0.86 -4.18 5.63
CA TRP A 39 0.89 -4.09 7.09
C TRP A 39 2.24 -3.56 7.56
N ILE A 40 2.25 -2.45 8.27
CA ILE A 40 3.45 -1.85 8.84
C ILE A 40 3.55 -2.29 10.30
N ILE A 41 4.49 -3.19 10.58
CA ILE A 41 4.67 -3.76 11.91
C ILE A 41 5.08 -2.68 12.93
N GLU A 42 5.91 -1.72 12.50
CA GLU A 42 6.39 -0.64 13.38
C GLU A 42 5.31 0.36 13.81
N LEU A 43 4.26 0.51 13.00
CA LEU A 43 3.20 1.50 13.24
C LEU A 43 1.88 0.84 13.66
N GLU A 44 1.81 -0.50 13.63
CA GLU A 44 0.59 -1.29 13.81
C GLU A 44 -0.57 -0.74 12.97
N LYS A 45 -0.25 -0.36 11.72
CA LYS A 45 -1.17 0.27 10.76
C LYS A 45 -1.08 -0.38 9.40
N TYR A 46 -2.16 -0.27 8.65
CA TYR A 46 -2.23 -0.69 7.27
C TYR A 46 -1.95 0.50 6.35
N ALA A 47 -1.23 0.28 5.27
CA ALA A 47 -1.03 1.23 4.19
C ALA A 47 -1.61 0.64 2.91
N ILE A 48 -2.59 1.31 2.33
CA ILE A 48 -2.99 1.03 0.95
C ILE A 48 -2.07 1.83 0.06
N VAL A 49 -1.39 1.14 -0.85
CA VAL A 49 -0.48 1.72 -1.82
C VAL A 49 -1.00 1.38 -3.21
N HIS A 50 -1.24 2.41 -4.01
CA HIS A 50 -1.59 2.23 -5.40
C HIS A 50 -0.29 2.10 -6.21
N LEU A 51 0.03 0.89 -6.67
CA LEU A 51 1.22 0.63 -7.48
C LEU A 51 0.91 1.04 -8.92
N THR A 52 1.65 2.00 -9.45
CA THR A 52 1.48 2.40 -10.85
C THR A 52 2.32 1.55 -11.80
N TYR A 53 3.21 0.70 -11.27
CA TYR A 53 4.23 -0.08 -11.99
C TYR A 53 5.11 0.79 -12.92
N THR A 54 5.06 2.10 -12.74
CA THR A 54 5.82 3.12 -13.46
C THR A 54 6.70 3.85 -12.47
N LYS A 55 7.95 4.09 -12.86
CA LYS A 55 8.92 4.74 -11.98
C LYS A 55 8.63 6.24 -11.91
N GLU A 56 7.67 6.61 -11.06
CA GLU A 56 7.34 8.00 -10.79
C GLU A 56 8.39 8.63 -9.85
N THR A 57 8.89 9.81 -10.20
CA THR A 57 9.89 10.55 -9.41
C THR A 57 9.29 11.57 -8.44
N SER A 58 7.97 11.75 -8.47
CA SER A 58 7.28 12.67 -7.57
C SER A 58 7.09 12.04 -6.20
N SER A 59 7.36 12.80 -5.13
CA SER A 59 7.15 12.36 -3.74
C SER A 59 5.67 12.11 -3.40
N GLU A 60 4.74 12.56 -4.24
CA GLU A 60 3.30 12.30 -4.11
C GLU A 60 2.91 10.90 -4.60
N TYR A 61 3.83 10.20 -5.28
CA TYR A 61 3.66 8.85 -5.79
C TYR A 61 4.69 7.89 -5.18
N PRO A 62 4.32 6.60 -5.00
CA PRO A 62 2.97 6.06 -5.14
C PRO A 62 2.01 6.64 -4.08
N LYS A 63 0.72 6.80 -4.42
CA LYS A 63 -0.26 7.31 -3.46
C LYS A 63 -0.41 6.31 -2.32
N THR A 64 -0.16 6.77 -1.11
CA THR A 64 -0.28 5.92 0.08
C THR A 64 -1.25 6.51 1.08
N GLN A 65 -2.14 5.65 1.55
CA GLN A 65 -3.12 6.00 2.57
C GLN A 65 -2.95 5.05 3.74
N LEU A 66 -2.72 5.65 4.92
CA LEU A 66 -2.61 4.91 6.17
C LEU A 66 -4.00 4.74 6.78
N PHE A 67 -4.32 3.51 7.15
CA PHE A 67 -5.57 3.13 7.78
C PHE A 67 -5.28 2.36 9.07
N THR A 68 -6.10 2.60 10.08
CA THR A 68 -6.23 1.69 11.21
C THR A 68 -7.06 0.46 10.82
N LEU A 69 -7.01 -0.61 11.62
CA LEU A 69 -7.82 -1.82 11.39
C LEU A 69 -9.29 -1.48 11.13
N LYS A 70 -9.89 -0.62 11.98
CA LYS A 70 -11.30 -0.22 11.85
C LYS A 70 -11.60 0.55 10.56
N GLU A 71 -10.69 1.43 10.15
CA GLU A 71 -10.88 2.20 8.92
C GLU A 71 -10.69 1.32 7.69
N LEU A 72 -9.73 0.39 7.73
CA LEU A 72 -9.53 -0.59 6.67
C LEU A 72 -10.74 -1.50 6.49
N GLU A 73 -11.30 -2.00 7.61
CA GLU A 73 -12.53 -2.80 7.59
C GLU A 73 -13.70 -2.02 6.98
N LYS A 74 -13.86 -0.74 7.35
CA LYS A 74 -14.90 0.11 6.78
C LYS A 74 -14.68 0.32 5.29
N HIS A 75 -13.45 0.65 4.89
CA HIS A 75 -13.09 0.86 3.48
C HIS A 75 -13.34 -0.40 2.65
N CYS A 76 -12.95 -1.57 3.16
CA CYS A 76 -13.18 -2.84 2.48
C CYS A 76 -14.67 -3.15 2.33
N LYS A 77 -15.50 -2.81 3.34
CA LYS A 77 -16.95 -2.97 3.26
C LYS A 77 -17.57 -2.03 2.24
N GLU A 78 -17.19 -0.76 2.26
CA GLU A 78 -17.67 0.22 1.27
C GLU A 78 -17.29 -0.23 -0.15
N VAL A 79 -16.04 -0.60 -0.38
CA VAL A 79 -15.57 -1.08 -1.70
C VAL A 79 -16.31 -2.35 -2.14
N ALA A 80 -16.61 -3.26 -1.22
CA ALA A 80 -17.36 -4.49 -1.51
C ALA A 80 -18.85 -4.22 -1.81
N GLU A 81 -19.45 -3.12 -1.32
CA GLU A 81 -20.83 -2.73 -1.67
C GLU A 81 -20.94 -2.14 -3.08
N PHE A 82 -19.83 -1.67 -3.67
CA PHE A 82 -19.80 -1.09 -5.02
C PHE A 82 -19.51 -2.12 -6.14
N TYR A 83 -19.32 -3.39 -5.81
CA TYR A 83 -19.07 -4.50 -6.73
C TYR A 83 -20.12 -5.61 -6.55
#